data_AF-A0A3L8BYV2-F1
#
_entry.id   AF-A0A3L8BYV2-F1
#
_cell.length_a   1.000
_cell.length_b   1.000
_cell.length_c   1.000
_cell.angle_alpha   90.00
_cell.angle_beta   90.00
_cell.angle_gamma   90.00
#
_symmetry.space_group_name_H-M   'P 1'
#
loop_
_entity.id
_entity.type
_entity.pdbx_description
1 polymer ?
#
loop_
_entity_poly.entity_id
_entity_poly.type
_entity_poly.pdbx_seq_one_letter_code
_entity_poly.pdbx_strand_id
1 'polypeptide(L)' 'MKHKQQHNNHKRRKLRNPLANDPLLRKGGVHEKSRKAQRAADKRALRNKVMNRDDSSPLFAIPS' A
#
# COMPACT_ATOMS: atom_id res chain seq x y z
N MET A 1 -10.49 25.70 42.69
CA MET A 1 -10.33 24.25 42.49
C MET A 1 -9.09 24.02 41.64
N LYS A 2 -8.09 23.26 42.13
CA LYS A 2 -6.83 23.04 41.40
C LYS A 2 -6.88 21.70 40.67
N HIS A 3 -6.82 21.72 39.33
CA HIS A 3 -6.69 20.50 38.53
C HIS A 3 -5.28 19.92 38.69
N LYS A 4 -5.19 18.72 39.25
CA LYS A 4 -3.94 17.97 39.44
C LYS A 4 -3.63 17.23 38.14
N GLN A 5 -2.66 17.73 37.36
CA GLN A 5 -2.15 17.02 36.19
C GLN A 5 -1.31 15.83 36.66
N GLN A 6 -1.79 14.62 36.38
CA GLN A 6 -1.07 13.38 36.66
C GLN A 6 -0.02 13.18 35.55
N HIS A 7 1.23 13.56 35.79
CA HIS A 7 2.34 13.20 34.90
C HIS A 7 2.70 11.73 35.12
N ASN A 8 2.09 10.86 34.33
CA ASN A 8 2.42 9.43 34.27
C ASN A 8 3.81 9.24 33.67
N ASN A 9 4.84 9.39 34.49
CA ASN A 9 6.24 9.29 34.12
C ASN A 9 6.65 7.81 33.96
N HIS A 10 6.08 7.15 32.95
CA HIS A 10 6.45 5.79 32.58
C HIS A 10 7.87 5.82 32.01
N LYS A 11 8.87 5.56 32.85
CA LYS A 11 10.26 5.36 32.40
C LYS A 11 10.26 4.22 31.38
N ARG A 12 10.35 4.55 30.09
CA ARG A 12 10.46 3.56 29.02
C ARG A 12 11.73 2.75 29.30
N ARG A 13 11.56 1.47 29.65
CA ARG A 13 12.70 0.57 29.89
C ARG A 13 13.55 0.56 28.62
N LYS A 14 14.85 0.84 28.74
CA LYS A 14 15.78 0.75 27.62
C LYS A 14 15.72 -0.67 27.05
N LEU A 15 15.67 -0.79 25.73
CA LEU A 15 15.75 -2.07 25.04
C LEU A 15 17.08 -2.74 25.41
N ARG A 16 17.04 -4.06 25.70
CA ARG A 16 18.25 -4.84 26.00
C ARG A 16 19.22 -4.88 24.81
N ASN A 17 18.69 -4.84 23.60
CA ASN A 17 19.46 -4.77 22.37
C ASN A 17 19.25 -3.39 21.71
N PRO A 18 20.30 -2.56 21.53
CA PRO A 18 20.18 -1.27 20.87
C PRO A 18 19.76 -1.39 19.40
N LEU A 19 20.13 -2.49 18.73
CA LEU A 19 19.78 -2.78 17.33
C LEU A 19 18.29 -3.15 17.19
N ALA A 20 17.60 -3.51 18.26
CA ALA A 20 16.17 -3.83 18.20
C ALA A 20 15.28 -2.60 17.90
N ASN A 21 15.85 -1.39 17.96
CA ASN A 21 15.16 -0.17 17.54
C ASN A 21 15.51 0.24 16.09
N ASP A 22 16.36 -0.53 15.40
CA ASP A 22 16.65 -0.32 13.98
C ASP A 22 15.34 -0.41 13.17
N PRO A 23 15.02 0.59 12.34
CA PRO A 23 13.85 0.56 11.46
C PRO A 23 13.69 -0.73 10.64
N LEU A 24 14.80 -1.37 10.24
CA LEU A 24 14.80 -2.63 9.49
C LEU A 24 14.38 -3.83 10.34
N LEU A 25 14.74 -3.83 11.62
CA LEU A 25 14.49 -4.94 12.55
C LEU A 25 13.22 -4.74 13.39
N ARG A 26 12.65 -3.54 13.38
CA ARG A 26 11.39 -3.24 14.07
C ARG A 26 10.28 -4.02 13.39
N LYS A 27 9.81 -5.10 14.04
CA LYS A 27 8.61 -5.84 13.62
C LYS A 27 7.45 -4.83 13.54
N GLY A 28 7.02 -4.48 12.34
CA GLY A 28 6.07 -3.39 12.09
C GLY A 28 6.66 -2.07 11.56
N GLY A 29 7.89 -2.04 11.04
CA GLY A 29 8.29 -1.06 10.02
C GLY A 29 7.27 -1.04 8.87
N VAL A 30 7.29 -0.03 7.99
CA VAL A 30 6.30 0.12 6.90
C VAL A 30 6.33 -1.13 6.00
N HIS A 31 5.57 -2.14 6.40
CA HIS A 31 5.20 -3.24 5.56
C HIS A 31 4.34 -2.56 4.51
N GLU A 32 4.92 -2.29 3.33
CA GLU A 32 4.13 -1.89 2.19
C GLU A 32 3.04 -2.95 2.05
N LYS A 33 1.81 -2.57 2.41
CA LYS A 33 0.65 -3.44 2.25
C LYS A 33 0.66 -3.86 0.79
N SER A 34 0.51 -5.16 0.55
CA SER A 34 0.57 -5.73 -0.79
C SER A 34 -0.24 -4.89 -1.78
N ARG A 35 0.38 -4.46 -2.90
CA ARG A 35 -0.25 -3.65 -3.97
C ARG A 35 -1.29 -4.43 -4.78
N LYS A 36 -1.92 -5.45 -4.19
CA LYS A 36 -2.96 -6.31 -4.82
C LYS A 36 -4.13 -5.48 -5.34
N ALA A 37 -4.58 -4.49 -4.56
CA ALA A 37 -5.66 -3.59 -4.96
C ALA A 37 -5.27 -2.76 -6.19
N GLN A 38 -4.06 -2.17 -6.18
CA GLN A 38 -3.54 -1.42 -7.33
C GLN A 38 -3.44 -2.29 -8.58
N ARG A 39 -2.85 -3.49 -8.47
CA ARG A 39 -2.77 -4.45 -9.60
C ARG A 39 -4.13 -4.84 -10.15
N ALA A 40 -5.14 -5.00 -9.30
CA ALA A 40 -6.50 -5.32 -9.73
C ALA A 40 -7.16 -4.14 -10.48
N ALA A 41 -6.95 -2.91 -10.00
CA ALA A 41 -7.40 -1.69 -10.67
C ALA A 41 -6.71 -1.51 -12.03
N ASP A 42 -5.39 -1.66 -12.09
CA ASP A 42 -4.60 -1.53 -13.32
C ASP A 42 -5.05 -2.56 -14.37
N LYS A 43 -5.29 -3.82 -13.96
CA LYS A 43 -5.81 -4.87 -14.84
C LYS A 43 -7.19 -4.50 -15.43
N ARG A 44 -8.09 -3.94 -14.61
CA ARG A 44 -9.42 -3.50 -15.07
C ARG A 44 -9.30 -2.34 -16.06
N ALA A 45 -8.45 -1.35 -15.73
CA ALA A 45 -8.20 -0.21 -16.61
C ALA A 45 -7.62 -0.66 -17.97
N LEU A 46 -6.70 -1.62 -17.98
CA LEU A 46 -6.15 -2.19 -19.22
C LEU A 46 -7.24 -2.90 -20.04
N ARG A 47 -8.07 -3.74 -19.42
CA ARG A 47 -9.19 -4.41 -20.11
C ARG A 47 -10.14 -3.42 -20.74
N ASN A 48 -10.54 -2.37 -20.02
CA ASN A 48 -11.43 -1.34 -20.56
C ASN A 48 -10.78 -0.62 -21.76
N LYS A 49 -9.48 -0.31 -21.70
CA LYS A 49 -8.76 0.30 -22.84
C LYS A 49 -8.68 -0.61 -24.06
N VAL A 50 -8.57 -1.93 -23.86
CA VAL A 50 -8.51 -2.90 -24.96
C VAL A 50 -9.89 -3.19 -25.53
N MET A 51 -10.93 -3.31 -24.69
CA MET A 51 -12.30 -3.58 -25.13
C MET A 51 -13.00 -2.38 -25.77
N ASN A 52 -12.56 -1.16 -25.44
CA ASN A 52 -13.04 0.07 -26.07
C ASN A 52 -12.15 0.50 -27.25
N ARG A 53 -11.17 -0.32 -27.68
CA ARG A 53 -10.58 -0.13 -28.99
C ARG A 53 -11.60 -0.63 -29.98
N ASP A 54 -12.21 0.32 -30.67
CA ASP A 54 -13.15 0.07 -31.74
C ASP A 54 -12.60 -1.03 -32.66
N ASP A 55 -13.36 -2.12 -32.83
CA ASP A 55 -13.09 -3.17 -33.81
C ASP A 55 -13.17 -2.66 -35.26
N SER A 56 -13.30 -1.34 -35.47
CA SER A 56 -13.28 -0.65 -36.76
C SER A 56 -11.88 -0.53 -37.37
N SER A 57 -10.97 -1.48 -37.10
CA SER A 57 -9.72 -1.53 -37.85
C SER A 57 -10.03 -1.97 -39.28
N PRO A 58 -9.69 -1.20 -40.32
CA PRO A 58 -9.99 -1.57 -41.71
C PRO A 58 -9.15 -2.76 -42.22
N LEU A 59 -8.33 -3.38 -41.37
CA LEU A 59 -7.37 -4.43 -41.76
C LEU A 59 -7.97 -5.84 -41.83
N PHE A 60 -9.20 -6.07 -41.35
CA PHE A 60 -9.82 -7.40 -41.30
C PHE A 60 -11.22 -7.47 -41.94
N ALA A 61 -11.49 -6.64 -42.96
CA ALA A 61 -12.66 -6.85 -43.80
C ALA A 61 -12.42 -8.08 -44.69
N ILE A 62 -12.96 -9.24 -44.29
CA ILE A 62 -12.96 -10.46 -45.10
C ILE A 62 -14.00 -10.27 -46.21
N PRO A 63 -13.63 -10.24 -47.50
CA PRO A 63 -14.61 -10.17 -48.58
C PRO A 63 -15.40 -11.49 -48.67
N SER A 64 -16.72 -11.36 -48.85
CA SER A 64 -17.69 -12.45 -49.05
C SER A 64 -17.51 -13.17 -50.38
#